data_AF-A0A8X6L313-F1
#
_entry.id   AF-A0A8X6L313-F1
#
_cell.length_a   1.000
_cell.length_b   1.000
_cell.length_c   1.000
_cell.angle_alpha   90.00
_cell.angle_beta   90.00
_cell.angle_gamma   90.00
#
_symmetry.space_group_name_H-M   'P 1'
#
loop_
_entity.id
_entity.type
_entity.pdbx_description
1 polymer ?
#
loop_
_entity_poly.entity_id
_entity_poly.type
_entity_poly.pdbx_seq_one_letter_code
_entity_poly.pdbx_strand_id
1 'polypeptide(L)'
;MSKLKHPSCLLCVEATQSGKTSIIRQMIAQKAYDYEFKNIIWCYKAFQDWFFEEKGISFFQGIPENFENESLVIIDDWMSDLNVKIAELFTITSHHSRISVILILQNLFSRNKVMRDISLNA
;
A
#
# COMPACT_ATOMS: atom_id res chain seq x y z
N MET A 1 -19.88 7.25 -9.65
CA MET A 1 -18.41 7.08 -9.73
C MET A 1 -18.10 5.67 -9.28
N SER A 2 -17.32 4.90 -10.05
CA SER A 2 -16.89 3.56 -9.64
C SER A 2 -15.94 3.66 -8.44
N LYS A 3 -16.09 2.74 -7.47
CA LYS A 3 -15.22 2.62 -6.29
C LYS A 3 -14.31 1.40 -6.44
N LEU A 4 -13.13 1.45 -5.84
CA LEU A 4 -12.24 0.29 -5.74
C LEU A 4 -12.87 -0.79 -4.87
N LYS A 5 -12.75 -2.05 -5.28
CA LYS A 5 -13.29 -3.19 -4.55
C LYS A 5 -12.39 -3.55 -3.38
N HIS A 6 -12.96 -3.88 -2.23
CA HIS A 6 -12.25 -4.50 -1.13
C HIS A 6 -12.58 -6.00 -1.03
N PRO A 7 -11.58 -6.90 -0.86
CA PRO A 7 -10.13 -6.66 -0.91
C PRO A 7 -9.63 -6.43 -2.34
N SER A 8 -8.51 -5.72 -2.47
CA SER A 8 -7.79 -5.56 -3.73
C SER A 8 -6.34 -5.14 -3.50
N CYS A 9 -5.50 -5.50 -4.46
CA CYS A 9 -4.11 -5.07 -4.56
C CYS A 9 -4.01 -3.95 -5.60
N LEU A 10 -3.11 -2.99 -5.39
CA LEU A 10 -2.92 -1.87 -6.30
C LEU A 10 -1.46 -1.43 -6.34
N LEU A 11 -0.98 -1.12 -7.54
CA LEU A 11 0.32 -0.48 -7.76
C LEU A 11 0.14 1.00 -8.11
N CYS A 12 0.81 1.87 -7.35
CA CYS A 12 0.94 3.28 -7.68
C CYS A 12 2.38 3.55 -8.12
N VAL A 13 2.61 3.64 -9.44
CA VAL A 13 3.95 3.73 -10.01
C VAL A 13 4.11 5.01 -10.82
N GLU A 14 5.02 5.88 -10.39
CA GLU A 14 5.35 7.14 -11.08
C GLU A 14 6.74 7.60 -10.65
N ALA A 15 7.39 8.53 -11.35
CA ALA A 15 8.70 9.07 -10.97
C ALA A 15 8.71 9.77 -9.58
N THR A 16 9.87 9.89 -8.93
CA THR A 16 10.00 10.56 -7.63
C THR A 16 9.45 12.00 -7.67
N GLN A 17 8.85 12.47 -6.58
CA GLN A 17 8.22 13.80 -6.47
C GLN A 17 6.99 14.05 -7.39
N SER A 18 6.42 13.01 -8.01
CA SER A 18 5.22 13.15 -8.85
C SER A 18 3.88 13.29 -8.12
N GLY A 19 3.87 13.27 -6.78
CA GLY A 19 2.64 13.39 -5.98
C GLY A 19 1.92 12.07 -5.65
N LYS A 20 2.61 10.91 -5.75
CA LYS A 20 2.05 9.59 -5.39
C LYS A 20 1.46 9.55 -3.97
N THR A 21 2.22 10.03 -2.97
CA THR A 21 1.74 10.10 -1.59
C THR A 21 0.47 10.95 -1.48
N SER A 22 0.43 12.09 -2.18
CA SER A 22 -0.72 12.99 -2.19
C SER A 22 -1.97 12.34 -2.82
N ILE A 23 -1.83 11.60 -3.92
CA ILE A 23 -2.99 10.93 -4.53
C ILE A 23 -3.52 9.81 -3.63
N ILE A 24 -2.66 9.05 -2.95
CA ILE A 24 -3.11 8.01 -2.01
C ILE A 24 -3.81 8.63 -0.79
N ARG A 25 -3.28 9.73 -0.24
CA ARG A 25 -3.97 10.50 0.83
C ARG A 25 -5.35 10.97 0.37
N GLN A 26 -5.44 11.51 -0.84
CA GLN A 26 -6.72 11.95 -1.41
C GLN A 26 -7.70 10.78 -1.59
N MET A 27 -7.23 9.61 -2.05
CA MET A 27 -8.05 8.40 -2.16
C MET A 27 -8.63 7.96 -0.82
N ILE A 28 -7.84 8.02 0.25
CA ILE A 28 -8.30 7.72 1.61
C ILE A 28 -9.36 8.74 2.05
N ALA A 29 -9.06 10.04 1.94
CA ALA A 29 -9.96 11.12 2.34
C ALA A 29 -11.30 11.08 1.57
N GLN A 30 -11.29 10.68 0.31
CA GLN A 30 -12.49 10.58 -0.54
C GLN A 30 -13.21 9.24 -0.44
N LYS A 31 -12.77 8.32 0.43
CA LYS A 31 -13.34 6.98 0.58
C LYS A 31 -13.43 6.25 -0.77
N ALA A 32 -12.32 6.20 -1.50
CA ALA A 32 -12.23 5.67 -2.87
C ALA A 32 -12.60 4.17 -2.98
N TYR A 33 -12.58 3.44 -1.87
CA TYR A 33 -13.01 2.04 -1.80
C TYR A 33 -14.51 1.90 -1.53
N ASP A 34 -15.07 0.76 -1.90
CA ASP A 34 -16.43 0.33 -1.57
C ASP A 34 -16.59 -0.20 -0.14
N TYR A 35 -15.50 -0.22 0.61
CA TYR A 35 -15.44 -0.55 2.03
C TYR A 35 -14.85 0.63 2.83
N GLU A 36 -15.36 0.85 4.04
CA GLU A 36 -14.87 1.88 4.96
C GLU A 36 -13.92 1.26 5.98
N PHE A 37 -12.62 1.43 5.74
CA PHE A 37 -11.57 0.90 6.60
C PHE A 37 -11.55 1.59 7.95
N LYS A 38 -11.61 0.80 9.03
CA LYS A 38 -11.31 1.26 10.39
C LYS A 38 -9.81 1.26 10.69
N ASN A 39 -9.09 0.37 10.00
CA ASN A 39 -7.66 0.15 10.16
C ASN A 39 -6.93 0.52 8.87
N ILE A 40 -6.22 1.64 8.89
CA ILE A 40 -5.36 2.07 7.79
C ILE A 40 -3.93 2.08 8.32
N ILE A 41 -3.05 1.28 7.70
CA ILE A 41 -1.67 1.12 8.11
C ILE A 41 -0.77 1.67 7.00
N TRP A 42 0.06 2.65 7.35
CA TRP A 42 1.04 3.22 6.43
C TRP A 42 2.45 2.79 6.82
N CYS A 43 3.01 1.88 6.05
CA CYS A 43 4.35 1.34 6.22
C CYS A 43 5.37 2.27 5.57
N TYR A 44 6.30 2.82 6.34
CA TYR A 44 7.31 3.78 5.87
C TYR A 44 8.72 3.38 6.30
N LYS A 45 9.74 3.96 5.66
CA LYS A 45 11.15 3.84 6.08
C LYS A 45 11.67 5.11 6.73
N ALA A 46 11.43 6.25 6.10
CA ALA A 46 11.81 7.57 6.58
C ALA A 46 10.57 8.31 7.10
N PHE A 47 10.69 8.92 8.27
CA PHE A 47 9.64 9.76 8.84
C PHE A 47 9.38 10.98 7.95
N GLN A 48 8.12 11.40 7.83
CA GLN A 48 7.72 12.58 7.06
C GLN A 48 6.76 13.44 7.90
N ASP A 49 6.94 14.77 7.89
CA ASP A 49 6.21 15.67 8.79
C ASP A 49 4.69 15.64 8.58
N TRP A 50 4.23 15.33 7.36
CA TRP A 50 2.80 15.25 7.06
C TRP A 50 2.09 14.11 7.81
N PHE A 51 2.83 13.16 8.41
CA PHE A 51 2.22 12.13 9.25
C PHE A 51 1.40 12.72 10.40
N PHE A 52 1.79 13.90 10.90
CA PHE A 52 1.03 14.61 11.94
C PHE A 52 -0.30 15.20 11.45
N GLU A 53 -0.49 15.33 10.15
CA GLU A 53 -1.71 15.90 9.53
C GLU A 53 -2.84 14.85 9.43
N GLU A 54 -2.49 13.56 9.35
CA GLU A 54 -3.44 12.50 9.04
C GLU A 54 -3.90 11.75 10.30
N LYS A 55 -5.13 12.03 10.73
CA LYS A 55 -5.78 11.30 11.82
C LYS A 55 -6.44 10.04 11.28
N GLY A 56 -6.25 8.92 11.97
CA GLY A 56 -6.84 7.62 11.59
C GLY A 56 -5.97 6.76 10.67
N ILE A 57 -4.73 7.21 10.39
CA ILE A 57 -3.69 6.38 9.78
C ILE A 57 -2.70 5.97 10.88
N SER A 58 -2.47 4.67 11.00
CA SER A 58 -1.43 4.10 11.84
C SER A 58 -0.13 4.05 11.05
N PHE A 59 0.80 4.94 11.35
CA PHE A 59 2.12 4.97 10.73
C PHE A 59 3.04 3.94 11.39
N PHE A 60 3.54 2.99 10.60
CA PHE A 60 4.42 1.93 11.05
C PHE A 60 5.77 2.02 10.33
N GLN A 61 6.86 2.18 11.07
CA GLN A 61 8.19 2.12 10.48
C GLN A 61 8.58 0.67 10.21
N GLY A 62 8.78 0.28 8.95
CA GLY A 62 9.00 -1.11 8.58
C GLY A 62 7.78 -1.75 7.89
N ILE A 63 7.72 -3.08 7.94
CA ILE A 63 6.56 -3.90 7.56
C ILE A 63 6.19 -4.73 8.79
N PRO A 64 4.95 -4.70 9.31
CA PRO A 64 4.58 -5.51 10.47
C PRO A 64 4.57 -6.99 10.11
N GLU A 65 4.72 -7.86 11.13
CA GLU A 65 4.71 -9.31 10.90
C GLU A 65 3.33 -9.84 10.51
N ASN A 66 2.27 -9.20 11.02
CA ASN A 66 0.89 -9.56 10.77
C ASN A 66 0.07 -8.29 10.52
N PHE A 67 -0.98 -8.43 9.72
CA PHE A 67 -1.94 -7.36 9.44
C PHE A 67 -3.29 -7.73 10.03
N GLU A 68 -3.98 -6.75 10.60
CA GLU A 68 -5.35 -6.94 11.04
C GLU A 68 -6.27 -7.17 9.83
N ASN A 69 -7.29 -8.02 10.00
CA ASN A 69 -8.26 -8.26 8.94
C ASN A 69 -9.01 -6.96 8.60
N GLU A 70 -9.50 -6.88 7.36
CA GLU A 70 -10.28 -5.73 6.86
C GLU A 70 -9.52 -4.39 6.93
N SER A 71 -8.19 -4.45 6.79
CA SER A 71 -7.30 -3.29 6.78
C SER A 71 -6.96 -2.81 5.37
N LEU A 72 -6.63 -1.51 5.27
CA LEU A 72 -5.92 -0.95 4.13
C LEU A 72 -4.44 -0.79 4.48
N VAL A 73 -3.57 -1.44 3.73
CA VAL A 73 -2.12 -1.41 3.93
C VAL A 73 -1.48 -0.61 2.79
N ILE A 74 -0.78 0.46 3.15
CA ILE A 74 0.01 1.26 2.21
C ILE A 74 1.48 0.97 2.47
N ILE A 75 2.22 0.61 1.42
CA ILE A 75 3.66 0.35 1.47
C ILE A 75 4.36 1.43 0.64
N ASP A 76 5.09 2.31 1.31
CA ASP A 76 5.74 3.48 0.69
C ASP A 76 7.27 3.43 0.82
N ASP A 77 7.98 3.85 -0.23
CA ASP A 77 9.44 3.86 -0.33
C ASP A 77 10.15 2.49 -0.17
N TRP A 78 9.48 1.39 -0.55
CA TRP A 78 10.03 0.03 -0.43
C TRP A 78 10.73 -0.50 -1.68
N MET A 79 10.82 0.24 -2.78
CA MET A 79 11.25 -0.27 -4.08
C MET A 79 12.60 -1.04 -4.07
N SER A 80 13.61 -0.58 -3.33
CA SER A 80 14.91 -1.28 -3.22
C SER A 80 14.85 -2.55 -2.37
N ASP A 81 13.91 -2.62 -1.44
CA ASP A 81 13.86 -3.60 -0.35
C ASP A 81 12.64 -4.52 -0.48
N LEU A 82 12.03 -4.55 -1.67
CA LEU A 82 10.98 -5.51 -1.98
C LEU A 82 11.51 -6.93 -1.78
N ASN A 83 10.72 -7.73 -1.07
CA ASN A 83 11.09 -9.06 -0.67
C ASN A 83 9.89 -9.99 -0.77
N VAL A 84 10.11 -11.28 -0.48
CA VAL A 84 9.09 -12.32 -0.58
C VAL A 84 7.87 -12.02 0.30
N LYS A 85 8.07 -11.48 1.50
CA LYS A 85 6.96 -11.12 2.40
C LYS A 85 6.03 -10.08 1.78
N ILE A 86 6.58 -9.08 1.08
CA ILE A 86 5.78 -8.07 0.39
C ILE A 86 5.03 -8.71 -0.80
N ALA A 87 5.66 -9.64 -1.52
CA ALA A 87 4.98 -10.36 -2.61
C ALA A 87 3.86 -11.29 -2.11
N GLU A 88 4.01 -11.90 -0.93
CA GLU A 88 2.98 -12.70 -0.27
C GLU A 88 1.73 -11.88 0.07
N LEU A 89 1.89 -10.57 0.34
CA LEU A 89 0.74 -9.67 0.53
C LEU A 89 -0.13 -9.56 -0.72
N PHE A 90 0.49 -9.63 -1.90
CA PHE A 90 -0.22 -9.52 -3.17
C PHE A 90 -0.82 -10.86 -3.63
N THR A 91 -0.37 -11.99 -3.09
CA THR A 91 -0.79 -13.33 -3.56
C THR A 91 -1.69 -14.08 -2.58
N ILE A 92 -1.34 -14.14 -1.29
CA ILE A 92 -2.01 -15.00 -0.31
C ILE A 92 -2.72 -14.14 0.72
N THR A 93 -1.98 -13.23 1.36
CA THR A 93 -2.47 -12.54 2.56
C THR A 93 -3.64 -11.60 2.26
N SER A 94 -3.66 -10.91 1.12
CA SER A 94 -4.78 -10.03 0.73
C SER A 94 -6.12 -10.76 0.69
N HIS A 95 -6.14 -11.96 0.10
CA HIS A 95 -7.35 -12.75 -0.04
C HIS A 95 -7.75 -13.44 1.27
N HIS A 96 -6.80 -14.01 1.99
CA HIS A 96 -7.08 -14.75 3.23
C HIS A 96 -7.43 -13.84 4.41
N SER A 97 -6.70 -12.74 4.60
CA SER A 97 -6.94 -11.76 5.67
C SER A 97 -7.93 -10.67 5.27
N ARG A 98 -8.48 -10.74 4.05
CA ARG A 98 -9.39 -9.73 3.50
C ARG A 98 -8.82 -8.32 3.69
N ILE A 99 -7.59 -8.09 3.22
CA ILE A 99 -6.94 -6.78 3.29
C ILE A 99 -6.78 -6.18 1.88
N SER A 100 -6.81 -4.86 1.80
CA SER A 100 -6.42 -4.14 0.59
C SER A 100 -4.99 -3.64 0.71
N VAL A 101 -4.21 -3.74 -0.37
CA VAL A 101 -2.79 -3.38 -0.36
C VAL A 101 -2.51 -2.38 -1.47
N ILE A 102 -1.85 -1.27 -1.14
CA ILE A 102 -1.34 -0.28 -2.09
C ILE A 102 0.19 -0.26 -1.96
N LEU A 103 0.90 -0.59 -3.04
CA LEU A 103 2.35 -0.46 -3.09
C LEU A 103 2.74 0.73 -3.98
N ILE A 104 3.51 1.64 -3.40
CA ILE A 104 4.00 2.85 -4.05
C ILE A 104 5.43 2.60 -4.56
N LEU A 105 5.66 2.79 -5.85
CA LEU A 105 6.95 2.54 -6.51
C LEU A 105 7.37 3.69 -7.41
N GLN A 106 8.67 3.80 -7.66
CA GLN A 106 9.21 4.76 -8.63
C GLN A 106 9.29 4.20 -10.05
N ASN A 107 9.37 2.87 -10.19
CA ASN A 107 9.45 2.20 -11.47
C ASN A 107 8.95 0.76 -11.36
N LEU A 108 8.08 0.37 -12.29
CA LEU A 108 7.47 -0.96 -12.38
C LEU A 108 8.50 -2.03 -12.77
N PHE A 109 9.47 -1.68 -13.61
CA PHE A 109 10.47 -2.59 -14.16
C PHE A 109 11.76 -2.59 -13.34
N SER A 110 11.63 -2.58 -12.01
CA SER A 110 12.80 -2.74 -11.15
C SER A 110 13.44 -4.11 -11.37
N ARG A 111 14.77 -4.22 -11.20
CA ARG A 111 15.50 -5.50 -11.32
C ARG A 111 15.22 -6.45 -10.14
N ASN A 112 14.29 -6.11 -9.25
CA ASN A 112 13.97 -6.93 -8.11
C ASN A 112 13.17 -8.17 -8.55
N LYS A 113 13.58 -9.34 -8.10
CA LYS A 113 13.03 -10.64 -8.51
C LYS A 113 11.54 -10.80 -8.17
N VAL A 114 11.06 -10.15 -7.10
CA VAL A 114 9.67 -10.28 -6.66
C VAL A 114 8.70 -9.34 -7.39
N MET A 115 9.21 -8.38 -8.17
CA MET A 115 8.35 -7.42 -8.89
C MET A 115 7.40 -8.08 -9.87
N ARG A 116 7.86 -9.13 -10.55
CA ARG A 116 7.04 -9.86 -11.51
C ARG A 116 5.79 -10.41 -10.83
N ASP A 117 5.97 -11.09 -9.69
CA ASP A 117 4.87 -11.71 -8.96
C ASP A 117 3.91 -10.66 -8.41
N ILE A 118 4.43 -9.57 -7.84
CA ILE A 118 3.62 -8.45 -7.38
C ILE A 118 2.78 -7.88 -8.53
N SER A 119 3.40 -7.59 -9.67
CA SER A 119 2.72 -6.97 -10.82
C SER A 119 1.63 -7.82 -11.47
N LEU A 120 1.74 -9.16 -11.37
CA LEU A 120 0.75 -10.09 -11.90
C LEU A 120 -0.49 -10.23 -11.01
N ASN A 121 -0.40 -9.81 -9.75
CA ASN A 121 -1.47 -9.96 -8.74
C ASN A 121 -1.98 -8.60 -8.22
N ALA A 122 -1.66 -7.52 -8.93
CA ALA A 122 -2.11 -6.16 -8.63
C ALA A 122 -3.13 -5.65 -9.66
#